data_AF-A0A0K6GA72-F1
#
_entry.id   AF-A0A0K6GA72-F1
#
_cell.length_a   1.000
_cell.length_b   1.000
_cell.length_c   1.000
_cell.angle_alpha   90.00
_cell.angle_beta   90.00
_cell.angle_gamma   90.00
#
_symmetry.space_group_name_H-M   'P 1'
#
loop_
_entity.id
_entity.type
_entity.pdbx_description
1 polymer ?
#
loop_
_entity_poly.entity_id
_entity_poly.type
_entity_poly.pdbx_seq_one_letter_code
_entity_poly.pdbx_strand_id
1 'polypeptide(L)'
;MGLINERFQNLRTKVKAVVQVCGMHTIPAVPKFQDEMRKWYFKNSMVILPKDHPIYHSDAQIQRKHGQVQQSSEERVTLVMRASLPIIQQFISARVTPRSELVAGVRRRAALAPAPASAPASTSQTYLSA
;
A
#
# COMPACT_ATOMS: atom_id res chain seq x y z
N MET A 1 -9.13 -10.26 3.57
CA MET A 1 -9.78 -9.04 3.04
C MET A 1 -10.54 -8.22 4.09
N GLY A 2 -10.81 -8.73 5.31
CA GLY A 2 -11.61 -8.04 6.33
C GLY A 2 -11.20 -6.58 6.59
N LEU A 3 -9.90 -6.31 6.77
CA LEU A 3 -9.40 -4.95 7.01
C LEU A 3 -9.74 -3.95 5.89
N ILE A 4 -9.66 -4.38 4.63
CA ILE A 4 -10.00 -3.53 3.49
C ILE A 4 -11.51 -3.27 3.48
N ASN A 5 -12.32 -4.29 3.72
CA ASN A 5 -13.77 -4.18 3.71
C ASN A 5 -14.31 -3.25 4.81
N GLU A 6 -13.76 -3.34 6.02
CA GLU A 6 -14.24 -2.58 7.18
C GLU A 6 -13.73 -1.14 7.22
N ARG A 7 -12.52 -0.88 6.71
CA ARG A 7 -11.82 0.41 6.91
C ARG A 7 -11.41 1.11 5.63
N PHE A 8 -12.08 0.80 4.52
CA PHE A 8 -11.69 1.26 3.17
C PHE A 8 -11.39 2.76 3.07
N GLN A 9 -12.25 3.61 3.63
CA GLN A 9 -12.13 5.07 3.54
C GLN A 9 -10.82 5.59 4.16
N ASN A 10 -10.43 5.03 5.30
CA ASN A 10 -9.20 5.38 5.99
C ASN A 10 -7.98 4.65 5.42
N LEU A 11 -8.20 3.46 4.85
CA LEU A 11 -7.16 2.61 4.30
C LEU A 11 -6.65 3.12 2.95
N ARG A 12 -7.56 3.55 2.06
CA ARG A 12 -7.22 3.97 0.68
C ARG A 12 -6.23 5.13 0.61
N THR A 13 -6.20 5.98 1.64
CA THR A 13 -5.30 7.14 1.71
C THR A 13 -3.89 6.74 2.18
N LYS A 14 -3.81 5.78 3.11
CA LYS A 14 -2.58 5.35 3.78
C LYS A 14 -1.87 4.20 3.05
N VAL A 15 -2.61 3.19 2.58
CA VAL A 15 -2.06 2.03 1.91
C VAL A 15 -1.81 2.36 0.44
N LYS A 16 -0.56 2.19 -0.01
CA LYS A 16 -0.15 2.47 -1.40
C LYS A 16 -0.10 1.22 -2.27
N ALA A 17 0.09 0.06 -1.65
CA ALA A 17 0.24 -1.20 -2.35
C ALA A 17 -0.23 -2.35 -1.45
N VAL A 18 -0.85 -3.36 -2.06
CA VAL A 18 -1.18 -4.65 -1.42
C VAL A 18 -0.53 -5.75 -2.24
N VAL A 19 0.27 -6.60 -1.61
CA VAL A 19 0.90 -7.74 -2.28
C VAL A 19 0.43 -9.00 -1.58
N GLN A 20 -0.07 -9.96 -2.35
CA GLN A 20 -0.50 -11.26 -1.85
C GLN A 20 0.13 -12.36 -2.67
N VAL A 21 0.80 -13.27 -1.97
CA VAL A 21 1.33 -14.50 -2.54
C VAL A 21 0.43 -15.61 -2.03
N CYS A 22 -0.48 -16.08 -2.89
CA CYS A 22 -1.56 -16.99 -2.45
C CYS A 22 -1.18 -18.47 -2.55
N GLY A 23 -0.12 -18.84 -3.27
CA GLY A 23 0.21 -20.25 -3.48
C GLY A 23 -1.00 -21.00 -4.05
N MET A 24 -1.36 -22.14 -3.45
CA MET A 24 -2.56 -22.93 -3.81
C MET A 24 -3.82 -22.57 -3.00
N HIS A 25 -3.80 -21.47 -2.25
CA HIS A 25 -4.93 -21.06 -1.42
C HIS A 25 -5.93 -20.21 -2.20
N THR A 26 -7.16 -20.14 -1.68
CA THR A 26 -8.25 -19.36 -2.26
C THR A 26 -7.86 -17.89 -2.43
N ILE A 27 -8.17 -17.37 -3.62
CA ILE A 27 -7.83 -16.01 -4.03
C ILE A 27 -8.77 -15.01 -3.34
N PRO A 28 -8.24 -13.93 -2.76
CA PRO A 28 -9.05 -12.85 -2.21
C PRO A 28 -9.94 -12.22 -3.27
N ALA A 29 -11.18 -11.94 -2.90
CA ALA A 29 -12.14 -11.28 -3.76
C ALA A 29 -12.77 -10.09 -3.04
N VAL A 30 -12.80 -8.95 -3.73
CA VAL A 30 -13.55 -7.77 -3.29
C VAL A 30 -15.05 -7.97 -3.56
N PRO A 31 -15.94 -7.68 -2.58
CA PRO A 31 -17.38 -7.82 -2.76
C PRO A 31 -17.94 -7.01 -3.94
N LYS A 32 -19.05 -7.47 -4.53
CA LYS A 32 -19.54 -6.89 -5.80
C LYS A 32 -20.12 -5.48 -5.69
N PHE A 33 -20.64 -5.12 -4.53
CA PHE A 33 -21.37 -3.88 -4.30
C PHE A 33 -20.48 -2.64 -4.07
N GLN A 34 -19.16 -2.81 -3.96
CA GLN A 34 -18.23 -1.71 -3.71
C GLN A 34 -17.33 -1.46 -4.93
N ASP A 35 -17.85 -0.76 -5.93
CA ASP A 35 -17.12 -0.50 -7.17
C ASP A 35 -15.88 0.37 -6.99
N GLU A 36 -15.93 1.35 -6.09
CA GLU A 36 -14.77 2.19 -5.80
C GLU A 36 -13.63 1.37 -5.20
N MET A 37 -13.95 0.50 -4.24
CA MET A 37 -13.01 -0.44 -3.63
C MET A 37 -12.43 -1.40 -4.65
N ARG A 38 -13.25 -1.93 -5.56
CA ARG A 38 -12.78 -2.81 -6.62
C ARG A 38 -11.80 -2.10 -7.55
N LYS A 39 -12.12 -0.87 -7.99
CA LYS A 39 -11.23 -0.07 -8.84
C LYS A 39 -9.91 0.24 -8.13
N TRP A 40 -9.98 0.64 -6.85
CA TRP A 40 -8.80 0.90 -6.03
C TRP A 40 -7.96 -0.37 -5.83
N TYR A 41 -8.58 -1.49 -5.48
CA TYR A 41 -7.88 -2.75 -5.26
C TYR A 41 -7.24 -3.25 -6.55
N PHE A 42 -7.96 -3.24 -7.67
CA PHE A 42 -7.39 -3.61 -8.96
C PHE A 42 -6.17 -2.75 -9.34
N LYS A 43 -6.18 -1.45 -9.05
CA LYS A 43 -5.02 -0.60 -9.31
C LYS A 43 -3.89 -0.84 -8.32
N ASN A 44 -4.21 -1.02 -7.03
CA ASN A 44 -3.25 -0.98 -5.92
C ASN A 44 -2.75 -2.35 -5.45
N SER A 45 -3.27 -3.45 -5.99
CA SER A 45 -2.91 -4.81 -5.57
C SER A 45 -2.14 -5.59 -6.63
N MET A 46 -1.28 -6.49 -6.14
CA MET A 46 -0.63 -7.52 -6.92
C MET A 46 -0.84 -8.86 -6.22
N VAL A 47 -1.39 -9.83 -6.95
CA VAL A 47 -1.67 -11.18 -6.46
C VAL A 47 -0.88 -12.17 -7.30
N ILE A 48 -0.02 -12.96 -6.66
CA ILE A 48 0.85 -13.90 -7.35
C ILE A 48 0.35 -15.32 -7.10
N LEU A 49 0.18 -16.06 -8.19
CA LEU A 49 -0.35 -17.42 -8.21
C LEU A 49 0.56 -18.36 -8.99
N PRO A 50 0.67 -19.64 -8.58
CA PRO A 50 1.21 -20.71 -9.41
C PRO A 50 0.45 -20.87 -10.73
N LYS A 51 1.15 -21.35 -11.76
CA LYS A 51 0.54 -21.71 -13.06
C LYS A 51 -0.56 -22.77 -12.91
N ASP A 52 -0.37 -23.75 -12.04
CA ASP A 52 -1.32 -24.86 -11.82
C ASP A 52 -2.41 -24.51 -10.79
N HIS A 53 -2.62 -23.22 -10.51
CA HIS A 53 -3.65 -22.81 -9.59
C HIS A 53 -5.06 -23.13 -10.15
N PRO A 54 -6.00 -23.68 -9.33
CA PRO A 54 -7.34 -24.07 -9.78
C PRO A 54 -8.13 -23.02 -10.54
N ILE A 55 -7.86 -21.72 -10.30
CA ILE A 55 -8.52 -20.62 -11.01
C ILE A 55 -8.29 -20.65 -12.52
N TYR A 56 -7.14 -21.15 -12.98
CA TYR A 56 -6.81 -21.22 -14.41
C TYR A 56 -7.46 -22.42 -15.10
N HIS A 57 -7.78 -23.46 -14.33
CA HIS A 57 -8.43 -24.67 -14.83
C HIS A 57 -9.96 -24.59 -14.75
N SER A 58 -10.49 -23.75 -13.86
CA SER A 58 -11.93 -23.48 -13.76
C SER A 58 -12.39 -22.46 -14.80
N ASP A 59 -13.66 -22.53 -15.22
CA ASP A 59 -14.31 -21.46 -16.02
C ASP A 59 -14.40 -20.10 -15.29
N ALA A 60 -13.94 -20.03 -14.03
CA ALA A 60 -13.90 -18.82 -13.25
C ALA A 60 -12.83 -17.85 -13.78
N GLN A 61 -13.26 -16.95 -14.67
CA GLN A 61 -12.40 -15.89 -15.20
C GLN A 61 -11.85 -14.98 -14.11
N ILE A 62 -10.56 -14.64 -14.24
CA ILE A 62 -9.92 -13.63 -13.39
C ILE A 62 -10.56 -12.27 -13.66
N GLN A 63 -11.35 -11.82 -12.70
CA GLN A 63 -12.02 -10.52 -12.73
C GLN A 63 -11.25 -9.48 -11.92
N ARG A 64 -11.58 -8.20 -12.14
CA ARG A 64 -11.02 -7.05 -11.41
C ARG A 64 -11.15 -7.14 -9.89
N LYS A 65 -12.09 -7.97 -9.38
CA LYS A 65 -12.26 -8.25 -7.95
C LYS A 65 -11.07 -8.99 -7.31
N HIS A 66 -10.23 -9.64 -8.11
CA HIS A 66 -9.07 -10.40 -7.67
C HIS A 66 -7.76 -9.59 -7.69
N GLY A 67 -7.79 -8.33 -8.14
CA GLY A 67 -6.57 -7.53 -8.25
C GLY A 67 -5.81 -7.77 -9.55
N GLN A 68 -4.54 -7.34 -9.59
CA GLN A 68 -3.65 -7.68 -10.70
C GLN A 68 -3.02 -9.04 -10.45
N VAL A 69 -3.49 -10.05 -11.17
CA VAL A 69 -2.99 -11.41 -11.02
C VAL A 69 -1.74 -11.62 -11.89
N GLN A 70 -0.70 -12.15 -11.28
CA GLN A 70 0.59 -12.50 -11.89
C GLN A 70 0.80 -14.01 -11.75
N GLN A 71 1.21 -14.67 -12.84
CA GLN A 71 1.53 -16.10 -12.83
C GLN A 71 3.00 -16.31 -12.45
N SER A 72 3.25 -17.32 -11.62
CA SER A 72 4.58 -17.81 -11.27
C SER A 72 4.78 -19.24 -11.79
N SER A 73 5.97 -19.54 -12.27
CA SER A 73 6.37 -20.90 -12.67
C SER A 73 6.49 -21.88 -11.51
N GLU A 74 6.55 -21.38 -10.28
CA GLU A 74 6.72 -22.17 -9.08
C GLU A 74 5.36 -22.57 -8.48
N GLU A 75 5.27 -23.76 -7.90
CA GLU A 75 4.06 -24.25 -7.24
C GLU A 75 4.07 -23.99 -5.73
N ARG A 76 5.22 -24.21 -5.09
CA ARG A 76 5.37 -24.06 -3.63
C ARG A 76 5.38 -22.59 -3.25
N VAL A 77 4.52 -22.19 -2.31
CA VAL A 77 4.36 -20.78 -1.90
C VAL A 77 5.68 -20.11 -1.49
N THR A 78 6.60 -20.84 -0.85
CA THR A 78 7.93 -20.34 -0.46
C THR A 78 8.82 -20.05 -1.68
N LEU A 79 8.78 -20.92 -2.70
CA LEU A 79 9.49 -20.73 -3.96
C LEU A 79 8.87 -19.60 -4.78
N VAL A 80 7.54 -19.53 -4.84
CA VAL A 80 6.81 -18.42 -5.46
C VAL A 80 7.23 -17.10 -4.82
N MET A 81 7.24 -17.02 -3.49
CA MET A 81 7.67 -15.82 -2.77
C MET A 81 9.12 -15.46 -3.13
N ARG A 82 10.05 -16.42 -3.07
CA ARG A 82 11.46 -16.19 -3.42
C ARG A 82 11.62 -15.70 -4.86
N ALA A 83 10.96 -16.33 -5.83
CA ALA A 83 11.05 -15.99 -7.24
C ALA A 83 10.40 -14.64 -7.56
N SER A 84 9.31 -14.29 -6.87
CA SER A 84 8.58 -13.05 -7.09
C SER A 84 9.12 -11.85 -6.31
N LEU A 85 10.00 -12.05 -5.31
CA LEU A 85 10.58 -10.97 -4.51
C LEU A 85 11.13 -9.80 -5.33
N PRO A 86 11.92 -10.01 -6.41
CA PRO A 86 12.44 -8.90 -7.21
C PRO A 86 11.32 -8.05 -7.83
N ILE A 87 10.27 -8.69 -8.35
CA ILE A 87 9.11 -8.02 -8.95
C ILE A 87 8.31 -7.30 -7.87
N ILE A 88 8.14 -7.90 -6.69
CA ILE A 88 7.50 -7.28 -5.52
C ILE A 88 8.25 -6.01 -5.10
N GLN A 89 9.59 -6.07 -5.03
CA GLN A 89 10.41 -4.92 -4.68
C GLN A 89 10.24 -3.79 -5.70
N GLN A 90 10.24 -4.10 -6.99
CA GLN A 90 10.01 -3.11 -8.05
C GLN A 90 8.61 -2.48 -7.94
N PHE A 91 7.58 -3.30 -7.75
CA PHE A 91 6.20 -2.86 -7.59
C PHE A 91 6.01 -1.92 -6.39
N ILE A 92 6.64 -2.25 -5.26
CA ILE A 92 6.59 -1.43 -4.04
C ILE A 92 7.37 -0.14 -4.25
N SER A 93 8.59 -0.21 -4.78
CA SER A 93 9.46 0.98 -4.96
C SER A 93 8.84 2.01 -5.91
N ALA A 94 8.09 1.56 -6.92
CA ALA A 94 7.39 2.47 -7.83
C ALA A 94 6.20 3.22 -7.19
N ARG A 95 5.68 2.74 -6.06
CA ARG A 95 4.43 3.24 -5.45
C ARG A 95 4.61 3.84 -4.07
N VAL A 96 5.66 3.43 -3.37
CA VAL A 96 6.03 3.93 -2.07
C VAL A 96 7.21 4.84 -2.26
N THR A 97 6.97 6.16 -2.15
CA THR A 97 8.07 7.09 -1.93
C THR A 97 8.72 6.70 -0.60
N PRO A 98 10.01 6.35 -0.57
CA PRO A 98 10.69 6.13 0.68
C PRO A 98 10.55 7.42 1.48
N ARG A 99 9.92 7.33 2.65
CA ARG A 99 9.91 8.42 3.62
C ARG A 99 11.33 8.50 4.19
N SER A 100 12.26 9.03 3.41
CA SER A 100 13.61 9.59 3.66
C SER A 100 14.44 9.22 4.91
N GLU A 101 14.12 8.17 5.67
CA GLU A 101 14.76 7.88 6.97
C GLU A 101 15.26 6.43 7.09
N LEU A 102 15.18 5.63 6.04
CA LEU A 102 15.73 4.27 6.01
C LEU A 102 16.78 4.13 4.92
N VAL A 103 17.81 4.98 5.00
CA VAL A 103 19.09 4.68 4.35
C VAL A 103 19.92 3.96 5.40
N ALA A 104 20.16 2.65 5.20
CA ALA A 104 21.01 1.81 6.05
C ALA A 104 20.57 1.59 7.51
N GLY A 105 19.25 1.50 7.80
CA GLY A 105 18.75 0.98 9.08
C GLY A 105 18.83 1.94 10.28
N VAL A 106 19.26 3.19 10.09
CA VAL A 106 19.26 4.21 11.15
C VAL A 106 18.10 5.18 10.94
N ARG A 107 17.12 5.13 11.84
CA ARG A 107 15.94 5.99 11.84
C ARG A 107 16.34 7.43 12.20
N ARG A 108 16.68 8.25 11.21
CA ARG A 108 16.85 9.70 11.42
C ARG A 108 15.47 10.34 11.49
N ARG A 109 14.99 10.71 12.68
CA ARG A 109 13.84 11.62 12.80
C ARG A 109 14.10 12.82 11.88
N ALA A 110 13.22 13.05 10.92
CA ALA A 110 13.17 14.30 10.18
C ALA A 110 13.15 15.44 11.21
N ALA A 111 14.20 16.25 11.21
CA ALA A 111 14.27 17.45 12.02
C ALA A 111 13.03 18.28 11.69
N LEU A 112 12.23 18.62 12.71
CA LEU A 112 11.20 19.62 12.55
C LEU A 112 11.84 20.85 11.90
N ALA A 113 11.24 21.34 10.83
CA ALA A 113 11.60 22.64 10.28
C ALA A 113 11.65 23.66 11.44
N PRO A 114 12.70 24.50 11.53
CA PRO A 114 12.78 25.49 12.59
C PRO A 114 11.51 26.35 12.52
N ALA A 115 10.80 26.44 13.65
CA ALA A 115 9.61 27.25 13.79
C ALA A 115 9.92 28.67 13.28
N PRO A 116 8.98 29.33 12.55
CA PRO A 116 9.20 30.70 12.12
C PRO A 116 9.45 31.55 13.37
N ALA A 117 10.61 32.22 13.38
CA ALA A 117 11.05 33.07 14.46
C ALA A 117 9.90 33.98 14.90
N SER A 118 9.52 33.87 16.17
CA SER A 118 8.54 34.75 16.81
C SER A 118 8.92 36.20 16.53
N ALA A 119 8.01 36.92 15.89
CA ALA A 119 8.12 38.35 15.61
C ALA A 119 8.45 39.13 16.90
N PRO A 120 9.25 40.21 16.81
CA PRO A 120 9.58 41.03 17.98
C PRO A 120 8.29 41.67 18.51
N ALA A 121 8.05 41.51 19.81
CA ALA A 121 6.93 42.12 20.50
C ALA A 121 6.93 43.63 20.24
N SER A 122 5.85 44.11 19.62
CA SER A 122 5.55 45.53 19.47
C SER A 122 5.25 46.12 20.85
N THR A 123 6.18 46.91 21.39
CA THR A 123 5.93 47.76 22.54
C THR A 123 5.02 48.91 22.12
N SER A 124 3.72 48.75 22.33
CA SER A 124 2.73 49.82 22.14
C SER A 124 2.70 50.74 23.37
N GLN A 125 3.29 51.93 23.18
CA GLN A 125 2.90 53.27 23.62
C GLN A 125 1.84 53.51 24.73
N THR A 126 2.28 54.25 25.76
CA THR A 126 1.81 55.59 26.24
C THR A 126 0.48 55.78 27.03
N TYR A 127 0.58 56.70 28.03
CA TYR A 127 -0.44 57.54 28.73
C TYR A 127 -1.13 56.93 29.98
N LEU A 128 -1.43 57.61 31.10
CA LEU A 128 -1.59 59.03 31.48
C LEU A 128 -1.59 59.19 33.03
N SER A 129 -1.11 60.37 33.50
CA SER A 129 -1.57 61.19 34.65
C SER A 129 -1.82 60.64 36.08
N ALA A 130 -1.14 61.26 37.06
CA ALA A 130 -1.72 62.26 37.97
C ALA A 130 -0.60 63.04 38.68
#